data_AF-A0AAP0K1F7-F1
#
_entry.id   AF-A0AAP0K1F7-F1
#
_cell.length_a   1.000
_cell.length_b   1.000
_cell.length_c   1.000
_cell.angle_alpha   90.00
_cell.angle_beta   90.00
_cell.angle_gamma   90.00
#
_symmetry.space_group_name_H-M   'P 1'
#
loop_
_entity.id
_entity.type
_entity.pdbx_description
1 polymer ?
#
loop_
_entity_poly.entity_id
_entity_poly.type
_entity_poly.pdbx_seq_one_letter_code
_entity_poly.pdbx_strand_id
1 'polypeptide(L)'
;MSSIQNDQLQQVETTCGTLLYELQIIWDEVGEPDAERDRMLFELEQECLEVYRRKVDQANKLRAQLRQAIADSEAELAAICSEMGERPVHIRQSEQSTGNLKEELRTIIPQLEEMRKRKSERRNQFVEVLEQIRKISNEICTPVELIPSRAVVDETDLSLKKLDELHKQLQAFQKEKNDRLMQVLEHLSTLNSLCSVLGMDFKQTIREVHPSLDDLDGAKNISTDTIQRLAAAIKKLREVKIQQMQRLQDLATTMLELWNLMDTPIEEQQMFQNVTCNIAASENEITEPDTLSVNFINYVEAEVSRLEELKASKMKELVVKKRSELEEICRRTHLVLEADSSMDYAIEAIETGTVDPSCILEQIELQIAKVKEEALGRKEILDKVEKWMAACEEESWLEEYNRDENRYNAGRGAHLTLKRAEKARAAVSKLPALVESLALKTRAWEKERGIEFAYDGVWLLSMLEEDSILREEKEQERKRQREQKKLQGQLIAEQEALFGSKPSPSKPMSSKKGHRPSTGGASNRRLSLGGAMLHSARTDMINSAKPTPKPSRKGDCFLPPHDDGFAAALSPGRRGLDIAGLPLKKHSSVLQMLAK
;
A
#
# COMPACT_ATOMS: atom_id res chain seq x y z
N MET A 1 12.14 5.00 101.12
CA MET A 1 12.59 4.11 102.22
C MET A 1 13.54 4.89 103.11
N SER A 2 13.68 4.52 104.39
CA SER A 2 14.80 4.87 105.30
C SER A 2 15.43 6.28 105.16
N SER A 3 15.25 7.26 106.07
CA SER A 3 15.09 7.20 107.53
C SER A 3 16.19 6.39 108.25
N ILE A 4 17.45 6.77 107.99
CA ILE A 4 18.69 6.43 108.71
C ILE A 4 19.66 7.61 108.44
N GLN A 5 20.65 7.84 109.31
CA GLN A 5 21.58 9.00 109.32
C GLN A 5 21.01 10.33 109.84
N ASN A 6 20.55 10.32 111.10
CA ASN A 6 20.73 11.50 111.97
C ASN A 6 21.57 11.17 113.24
N ASP A 7 21.84 9.88 113.49
CA ASP A 7 22.38 9.38 114.76
C ASP A 7 23.91 9.43 114.90
N GLN A 8 24.65 9.84 113.86
CA GLN A 8 26.13 9.86 113.86
C GLN A 8 26.76 11.15 114.41
N LEU A 9 25.98 12.19 114.70
CA LEU A 9 26.49 13.42 115.35
C LEU A 9 26.40 13.37 116.88
N GLN A 10 25.62 12.45 117.47
CA GLN A 10 25.45 12.33 118.92
C GLN A 10 26.46 11.38 119.60
N GLN A 11 27.38 10.76 118.85
CA GLN A 11 28.42 9.86 119.40
C GLN A 11 29.83 10.47 119.43
N VAL A 12 29.97 11.78 119.17
CA VAL A 12 31.25 12.50 119.31
C VAL A 12 31.09 13.72 120.23
N GLU A 13 30.27 13.57 121.29
CA GLU A 13 30.24 14.50 122.43
C GLU A 13 31.35 14.20 123.46
N THR A 14 32.53 13.77 122.99
CA THR A 14 33.80 14.13 123.66
C THR A 14 34.00 15.62 123.44
N THR A 15 33.24 16.43 124.18
CA THR A 15 33.27 17.88 124.08
C THR A 15 34.69 18.39 124.21
N CYS A 16 35.14 19.30 123.34
CA CYS A 16 36.52 19.79 123.38
C CYS A 16 36.93 20.26 124.79
N GLY A 17 35.99 20.89 125.53
CA GLY A 17 36.17 21.31 126.91
C GLY A 17 36.48 20.20 127.93
N THR A 18 36.03 18.95 127.77
CA THR A 18 36.41 17.85 128.69
C THR A 18 37.84 17.38 128.46
N LEU A 19 38.27 17.28 127.20
CA LEU A 19 39.66 16.94 126.88
C LEU A 19 40.62 18.07 127.26
N LEU A 20 40.22 19.33 127.09
CA LEU A 20 40.97 20.49 127.57
C LEU A 20 41.04 20.56 129.11
N TYR A 21 40.00 20.12 129.81
CA TYR A 21 40.00 20.06 131.28
C TYR A 21 40.91 18.94 131.82
N GLU A 22 40.91 17.76 131.18
CA GLU A 22 41.88 16.69 131.48
C GLU A 22 43.32 17.15 131.18
N LEU A 23 43.54 17.83 130.07
CA LEU A 23 44.84 18.41 129.70
C LEU A 23 45.31 19.47 130.71
N GLN A 24 44.39 20.29 131.23
CA GLN A 24 44.68 21.27 132.27
C GLN A 24 45.13 20.61 133.59
N ILE A 25 44.44 19.54 134.03
CA ILE A 25 44.85 18.76 135.21
C ILE A 25 46.27 18.19 135.01
N ILE A 26 46.55 17.62 133.84
CA ILE A 26 47.87 17.04 133.52
C ILE A 26 48.97 18.12 133.53
N TRP A 27 48.72 19.32 133.00
CA TRP A 27 49.69 20.42 133.06
C TRP A 27 49.96 20.91 134.48
N ASP A 28 48.95 20.88 135.36
CA ASP A 28 49.08 21.25 136.77
C ASP A 28 49.82 20.17 137.59
N GLU A 29 49.68 18.88 137.23
CA GLU A 29 50.48 17.79 137.81
C GLU A 29 51.95 17.78 137.33
N VAL A 30 52.19 18.12 136.06
CA VAL A 30 53.56 18.18 135.46
C VAL A 30 54.31 19.46 135.87
N GLY A 31 53.60 20.56 136.16
CA GLY A 31 54.19 21.82 136.59
C GLY A 31 54.66 22.70 135.42
N GLU A 32 53.98 22.63 134.28
CA GLU A 32 54.26 23.48 133.11
C GLU A 32 54.12 24.99 133.44
N PRO A 33 54.80 25.90 132.72
CA PRO A 33 54.59 27.33 132.83
C PRO A 33 53.44 27.80 131.93
N ASP A 34 52.72 28.85 132.33
CA ASP A 34 51.53 29.33 131.62
C ASP A 34 51.80 29.72 130.16
N ALA A 35 53.00 30.26 129.87
CA ALA A 35 53.42 30.60 128.51
C ALA A 35 53.60 29.36 127.58
N GLU A 36 53.71 28.16 128.13
CA GLU A 36 53.73 26.89 127.37
C GLU A 36 52.32 26.29 127.26
N ARG A 37 51.49 26.41 128.31
CA ARG A 37 50.04 26.12 128.24
C ARG A 37 49.38 26.94 127.13
N ASP A 38 49.59 28.26 127.12
CA ASP A 38 49.07 29.18 126.11
C ASP A 38 49.57 28.83 124.70
N ARG A 39 50.82 28.38 124.55
CA ARG A 39 51.36 27.92 123.26
C ARG A 39 50.62 26.68 122.76
N MET A 40 50.50 25.65 123.61
CA MET A 40 49.82 24.40 123.24
C MET A 40 48.33 24.60 122.97
N LEU A 41 47.65 25.49 123.73
CA LEU A 41 46.26 25.87 123.46
C LEU A 41 46.13 26.60 122.11
N PHE A 42 47.04 27.52 121.79
CA PHE A 42 47.04 28.23 120.51
C PHE A 42 47.33 27.28 119.33
N GLU A 43 48.24 26.31 119.50
CA GLU A 43 48.53 25.29 118.50
C GLU A 43 47.30 24.39 118.26
N LEU A 44 46.60 23.95 119.31
CA LEU A 44 45.33 23.21 119.20
C LEU A 44 44.22 24.03 118.54
N GLU A 45 44.09 25.33 118.86
CA GLU A 45 43.14 26.22 118.18
C GLU A 45 43.49 26.36 116.69
N GLN A 46 44.77 26.54 116.36
CA GLN A 46 45.24 26.63 114.98
C GLN A 46 44.96 25.34 114.20
N GLU A 47 45.25 24.16 114.76
CA GLU A 47 44.95 22.87 114.10
C GLU A 47 43.44 22.67 113.88
N CYS A 48 42.62 22.98 114.88
CA CYS A 48 41.16 22.94 114.75
C CYS A 48 40.67 23.88 113.65
N LEU A 49 41.18 25.11 113.62
CA LEU A 49 40.83 26.14 112.65
C LEU A 49 41.31 25.78 111.24
N GLU A 50 42.47 25.11 111.09
CA GLU A 50 42.90 24.54 109.82
C GLU A 50 42.01 23.37 109.36
N VAL A 51 41.57 22.48 110.26
CA VAL A 51 40.60 21.43 109.93
C VAL A 51 39.27 22.03 109.48
N TYR A 52 38.76 23.05 110.17
CA TYR A 52 37.55 23.76 109.76
C TYR A 52 37.72 24.46 108.40
N ARG A 53 38.83 25.17 108.16
CA ARG A 53 39.17 25.75 106.83
C ARG A 53 39.15 24.67 105.75
N ARG A 54 39.91 23.58 105.92
CA ARG A 54 39.98 22.47 104.95
C ARG A 54 38.59 21.87 104.64
N LYS A 55 37.70 21.76 105.64
CA LYS A 55 36.31 21.29 105.45
C LYS A 55 35.41 22.31 104.74
N VAL A 56 35.53 23.60 105.08
CA VAL A 56 34.82 24.70 104.39
C VAL A 56 35.28 24.81 102.94
N ASP A 57 36.57 24.67 102.66
CA ASP A 57 37.14 24.68 101.30
C ASP A 57 36.71 23.45 100.50
N GLN A 58 36.67 22.26 101.12
CA GLN A 58 36.13 21.05 100.50
C GLN A 58 34.64 21.23 100.14
N ALA A 59 33.83 21.81 101.04
CA ALA A 59 32.42 22.10 100.79
C ALA A 59 32.23 23.20 99.72
N ASN A 60 33.06 24.25 99.73
CA ASN A 60 33.07 25.30 98.71
C ASN A 60 33.43 24.75 97.33
N LYS A 61 34.43 23.87 97.23
CA LYS A 61 34.82 23.20 95.98
C LYS A 61 33.68 22.34 95.44
N LEU A 62 33.04 21.54 96.29
CA LEU A 62 31.86 20.75 95.90
C LEU A 62 30.68 21.65 95.46
N ARG A 63 30.43 22.76 96.16
CA ARG A 63 29.39 23.75 95.78
C ARG A 63 29.68 24.41 94.44
N ALA A 64 30.94 24.76 94.16
CA ALA A 64 31.36 25.30 92.88
C ALA A 64 31.24 24.26 91.75
N GLN A 65 31.67 23.01 91.99
CA GLN A 65 31.54 21.91 91.03
C GLN A 65 30.07 21.61 90.68
N LEU A 66 29.17 21.60 91.66
CA LEU A 66 27.73 21.42 91.40
C LEU A 66 27.14 22.57 90.57
N ARG A 67 27.48 23.83 90.90
CA ARG A 67 27.03 25.00 90.12
C ARG A 67 27.58 24.99 88.68
N GLN A 68 28.84 24.58 88.49
CA GLN A 68 29.42 24.44 87.16
C GLN A 68 28.68 23.35 86.37
N ALA A 69 28.48 22.16 86.95
CA ALA A 69 27.77 21.07 86.29
C ALA A 69 26.31 21.41 85.92
N ILE A 70 25.63 22.23 86.74
CA ILE A 70 24.30 22.79 86.42
C ILE A 70 24.42 23.73 85.22
N ALA A 71 25.29 24.74 85.28
CA ALA A 71 25.46 25.72 84.20
C ALA A 71 25.90 25.08 82.86
N ASP A 72 26.78 24.07 82.90
CA ASP A 72 27.19 23.30 81.72
C ASP A 72 26.01 22.54 81.11
N SER A 73 25.17 21.92 81.96
CA SER A 73 23.98 21.17 81.53
C SER A 73 22.87 22.09 80.99
N GLU A 74 22.68 23.26 81.60
CA GLU A 74 21.76 24.29 81.11
C GLU A 74 22.24 24.89 79.78
N ALA A 75 23.55 25.11 79.62
CA ALA A 75 24.14 25.57 78.37
C ALA A 75 23.99 24.53 77.24
N GLU A 76 24.19 23.24 77.52
CA GLU A 76 23.96 22.17 76.54
C GLU A 76 22.47 22.03 76.20
N LEU A 77 21.57 22.10 77.18
CA LEU A 77 20.12 22.16 76.93
C LEU A 77 19.75 23.35 76.04
N ALA A 78 20.29 24.55 76.32
CA ALA A 78 20.02 25.73 75.51
C ALA A 78 20.57 25.61 74.08
N ALA A 79 21.74 24.99 73.90
CA ALA A 79 22.29 24.67 72.58
C ALA A 79 21.38 23.69 71.80
N ILE A 80 21.01 22.56 72.40
CA ILE A 80 20.14 21.56 71.76
C ILE A 80 18.76 22.13 71.42
N CYS A 81 18.19 22.97 72.30
CA CYS A 81 16.95 23.70 72.01
C CYS A 81 17.10 24.63 70.79
N SER A 82 18.21 25.38 70.71
CA SER A 82 18.47 26.29 69.60
C SER A 82 18.60 25.56 68.26
N GLU A 83 19.38 24.47 68.21
CA GLU A 83 19.54 23.62 67.03
C GLU A 83 18.20 23.00 66.59
N MET A 84 17.38 22.56 67.55
CA MET A 84 16.05 21.97 67.26
C MET A 84 14.97 23.01 66.94
N GLY A 85 15.26 24.32 67.00
CA GLY A 85 14.28 25.40 66.84
C GLY A 85 13.20 25.42 67.92
N GLU A 86 13.43 24.76 69.05
CA GLU A 86 12.51 24.65 70.19
C GLU A 86 12.88 25.69 71.27
N ARG A 87 11.89 26.22 72.00
CA ARG A 87 12.19 27.10 73.13
C ARG A 87 12.61 26.26 74.34
N PRO A 88 13.67 26.63 75.08
CA PRO A 88 14.03 25.93 76.31
C PRO A 88 12.86 25.85 77.29
N VAL A 89 12.40 24.63 77.55
CA VAL A 89 11.23 24.36 78.38
C VAL A 89 11.66 24.42 79.85
N HIS A 90 11.08 25.36 80.61
CA HIS A 90 11.19 25.55 82.07
C HIS A 90 12.49 26.07 82.72
N ILE A 91 13.61 26.30 82.00
CA ILE A 91 14.86 26.84 82.61
C ILE A 91 14.65 28.17 83.39
N ARG A 92 13.66 28.99 83.01
CA ARG A 92 13.38 30.30 83.63
C ARG A 92 12.53 30.30 84.91
N GLN A 93 12.31 29.16 85.57
CA GLN A 93 11.61 29.11 86.87
C GLN A 93 12.54 28.87 88.08
N SER A 94 13.86 28.93 87.90
CA SER A 94 14.86 28.73 88.95
C SER A 94 14.89 29.80 90.05
N GLU A 95 14.21 30.94 89.91
CA GLU A 95 13.95 31.86 91.05
C GLU A 95 13.16 31.20 92.20
N GLN A 96 12.53 30.05 91.94
CA GLN A 96 11.80 29.25 92.94
C GLN A 96 12.28 27.79 92.97
N SER A 97 13.58 27.54 92.73
CA SER A 97 14.24 26.26 93.00
C SER A 97 14.31 25.98 94.50
N THR A 98 13.24 25.42 95.08
CA THR A 98 13.12 25.13 96.53
C THR A 98 13.88 23.86 96.99
N GLY A 99 14.51 23.14 96.06
CA GLY A 99 15.38 21.98 96.35
C GLY A 99 16.85 22.37 96.55
N ASN A 100 17.70 21.38 96.85
CA ASN A 100 19.14 21.59 96.94
C ASN A 100 19.85 21.36 95.59
N LEU A 101 21.09 21.85 95.45
CA LEU A 101 21.91 21.74 94.23
C LEU A 101 22.12 20.30 93.70
N LYS A 102 21.88 19.26 94.51
CA LYS A 102 21.93 17.85 94.05
C LYS A 102 20.58 17.39 93.50
N GLU A 103 19.45 17.93 93.96
CA GLU A 103 18.13 17.69 93.39
C GLU A 103 17.96 18.42 92.06
N GLU A 104 18.38 19.68 91.98
CA GLU A 104 18.37 20.48 90.75
C GLU A 104 19.14 19.76 89.61
N LEU A 105 20.39 19.35 89.87
CA LEU A 105 21.17 18.56 88.92
C LEU A 105 20.52 17.20 88.57
N ARG A 106 19.86 16.53 89.53
CA ARG A 106 19.08 15.30 89.28
C ARG A 106 17.82 15.54 88.43
N THR A 107 17.24 16.73 88.43
CA THR A 107 16.11 17.08 87.55
C THR A 107 16.55 17.47 86.14
N ILE A 108 17.74 18.07 86.00
CA ILE A 108 18.28 18.53 84.71
C ILE A 108 18.84 17.36 83.88
N ILE A 109 19.54 16.40 84.51
CA ILE A 109 20.18 15.28 83.78
C ILE A 109 19.18 14.47 82.91
N PRO A 110 18.02 14.00 83.40
CA PRO A 110 17.06 13.26 82.57
C PRO A 110 16.48 14.09 81.42
N GLN A 111 16.28 15.41 81.62
CA GLN A 111 15.81 16.30 80.56
C GLN A 111 16.86 16.46 79.47
N LEU A 112 18.14 16.58 79.84
CA LEU A 112 19.25 16.62 78.89
C LEU A 112 19.40 15.30 78.12
N GLU A 113 19.21 14.16 78.79
CA GLU A 113 19.20 12.83 78.13
C GLU A 113 18.02 12.67 77.15
N GLU A 114 16.81 13.12 77.50
CA GLU A 114 15.66 13.13 76.59
C GLU A 114 15.90 14.05 75.38
N MET A 115 16.47 15.25 75.60
CA MET A 115 16.73 16.21 74.52
C MET A 115 17.86 15.74 73.59
N ARG A 116 18.91 15.11 74.12
CA ARG A 116 19.93 14.39 73.32
C ARG A 116 19.30 13.28 72.47
N LYS A 117 18.38 12.49 73.04
CA LYS A 117 17.64 11.45 72.33
C LYS A 117 16.80 12.04 71.20
N ARG A 118 15.98 13.06 71.46
CA ARG A 118 15.18 13.79 70.45
C ARG A 118 16.05 14.37 69.32
N LYS A 119 17.20 14.97 69.64
CA LYS A 119 18.18 15.44 68.64
C LYS A 119 18.67 14.30 67.74
N SER A 120 19.00 13.14 68.32
CA SER A 120 19.47 11.98 67.56
C SER A 120 18.37 11.35 66.67
N GLU A 121 17.14 11.25 67.17
CA GLU A 121 15.99 10.74 66.42
C GLU A 121 15.66 11.64 65.22
N ARG A 122 15.65 12.96 65.45
CA ARG A 122 15.42 13.93 64.37
C ARG A 122 16.57 13.95 63.36
N ARG A 123 17.83 13.87 63.80
CA ARG A 123 18.98 13.73 62.90
C ARG A 123 18.81 12.52 61.96
N ASN A 124 18.33 11.39 62.47
CA ASN A 124 18.09 10.20 61.65
C ASN A 124 16.98 10.42 60.61
N GLN A 125 15.89 11.12 60.96
CA GLN A 125 14.85 11.52 60.01
C GLN A 125 15.40 12.42 58.88
N PHE A 126 16.27 13.39 59.23
CA PHE A 126 16.95 14.22 58.22
C PHE A 126 17.85 13.40 57.29
N VAL A 127 18.62 12.42 57.82
CA VAL A 127 19.44 11.52 56.99
C VAL A 127 18.55 10.71 56.04
N GLU A 128 17.48 10.10 56.55
CA GLU A 128 16.57 9.27 55.75
C GLU A 128 15.92 10.05 54.61
N VAL A 129 15.36 11.23 54.89
CA VAL A 129 14.69 12.06 53.86
C VAL A 129 15.71 12.53 52.80
N LEU A 130 16.92 12.93 53.19
CA LEU A 130 17.96 13.31 52.24
C LEU A 130 18.48 12.13 51.41
N GLU A 131 18.54 10.92 51.97
CA GLU A 131 18.90 9.70 51.24
C GLU A 131 17.80 9.29 50.25
N GLN A 132 16.53 9.39 50.64
CA GLN A 132 15.40 9.15 49.72
C GLN A 132 15.36 10.19 48.59
N ILE A 133 15.55 11.47 48.87
CA ILE A 133 15.67 12.55 47.86
C ILE A 133 16.83 12.24 46.91
N ARG A 134 18.02 11.90 47.45
CA ARG A 134 19.19 11.55 46.63
C ARG A 134 18.92 10.35 45.75
N LYS A 135 18.28 9.29 46.27
CA LYS A 135 17.95 8.10 45.48
C LYS A 135 17.06 8.44 44.30
N ILE A 136 15.99 9.20 44.52
CA ILE A 136 15.07 9.60 43.44
C ILE A 136 15.75 10.56 42.46
N SER A 137 16.55 11.52 42.93
CA SER A 137 17.36 12.41 42.08
C SER A 137 18.35 11.62 41.21
N ASN A 138 19.02 10.61 41.74
CA ASN A 138 19.91 9.72 40.97
C ASN A 138 19.17 8.85 39.93
N GLU A 139 17.88 8.56 40.12
CA GLU A 139 17.04 7.83 39.15
C GLU A 139 16.52 8.77 38.03
N ILE A 140 16.41 10.07 38.32
CA ILE A 140 15.87 11.14 37.46
C ILE A 140 16.96 11.84 36.62
N CYS A 141 18.14 12.06 37.19
CA CYS A 141 19.28 12.73 36.55
C CYS A 141 20.23 11.73 35.87
N THR A 142 21.00 12.19 34.88
CA THR A 142 22.04 11.37 34.25
C THR A 142 23.27 11.24 35.17
N PRO A 143 24.04 10.14 35.10
CA PRO A 143 25.17 9.90 36.02
C PRO A 143 26.29 10.95 36.01
N VAL A 144 26.30 11.86 35.04
CA VAL A 144 27.27 12.97 34.91
C VAL A 144 27.00 14.08 35.94
N GLU A 145 25.77 14.22 36.44
CA GLU A 145 25.38 15.25 37.41
C GLU A 145 25.53 14.80 38.88
N LEU A 146 26.17 13.64 39.12
CA LEU A 146 26.37 13.09 40.46
C LEU A 146 27.34 13.93 41.31
N ILE A 147 26.82 14.92 42.03
CA ILE A 147 27.58 15.65 43.06
C ILE A 147 28.05 14.66 44.15
N PRO A 148 29.35 14.39 44.30
CA PRO A 148 29.85 13.30 45.14
C PRO A 148 30.06 13.73 46.60
N SER A 149 29.20 14.61 47.12
CA SER A 149 29.13 14.94 48.55
C SER A 149 28.19 13.98 49.26
N ARG A 150 28.67 13.30 50.31
CA ARG A 150 27.85 12.60 51.31
C ARG A 150 26.73 13.54 51.81
N ALA A 151 25.56 13.02 52.18
CA ALA A 151 24.50 13.84 52.76
C ALA A 151 24.94 14.42 54.11
N VAL A 152 25.53 15.61 54.10
CA VAL A 152 25.86 16.38 55.29
C VAL A 152 24.57 17.02 55.77
N VAL A 153 23.97 16.42 56.80
CA VAL A 153 22.93 17.09 57.59
C VAL A 153 23.57 18.31 58.22
N ASP A 154 22.97 19.48 58.00
CA ASP A 154 23.35 20.69 58.73
C ASP A 154 22.95 20.51 60.19
N GLU A 155 23.93 20.34 61.08
CA GLU A 155 23.68 20.11 62.50
C GLU A 155 23.21 21.38 63.22
N THR A 156 23.20 22.54 62.56
CA THR A 156 22.80 23.83 63.13
C THR A 156 21.30 24.15 62.97
N ASP A 157 20.59 23.51 62.02
CA ASP A 157 19.13 23.65 61.83
C ASP A 157 18.46 22.26 61.72
N LEU A 158 18.17 21.69 62.90
CA LEU A 158 17.31 20.53 63.07
C LEU A 158 15.88 20.98 63.45
N SER A 159 15.39 22.10 62.90
CA SER A 159 14.02 22.55 63.15
C SER A 159 12.98 21.71 62.40
N LEU A 160 11.79 21.55 63.01
CA LEU A 160 10.66 20.86 62.36
C LEU A 160 10.26 21.54 61.05
N LYS A 161 10.37 22.87 60.94
CA LYS A 161 10.09 23.62 59.70
C LYS A 161 11.01 23.21 58.55
N LYS A 162 12.30 22.99 58.84
CA LYS A 162 13.28 22.55 57.86
C LYS A 162 13.02 21.10 57.43
N LEU A 163 12.63 20.25 58.37
CA LEU A 163 12.22 18.86 58.10
C LEU A 163 10.94 18.79 57.25
N ASP A 164 9.92 19.59 57.55
CA ASP A 164 8.69 19.71 56.75
C ASP A 164 8.98 20.18 55.32
N GLU A 165 9.94 21.08 55.14
CA GLU A 165 10.35 21.56 53.82
C GLU A 165 11.08 20.46 53.02
N LEU A 166 11.95 19.68 53.66
CA LEU A 166 12.54 18.49 53.02
C LEU A 166 11.49 17.43 52.68
N HIS A 167 10.46 17.22 53.52
CA HIS A 167 9.35 16.33 53.19
C HIS A 167 8.54 16.79 51.97
N LYS A 168 8.30 18.11 51.80
CA LYS A 168 7.67 18.65 50.58
C LYS A 168 8.54 18.42 49.35
N GLN A 169 9.85 18.62 49.46
CA GLN A 169 10.79 18.38 48.36
C GLN A 169 10.82 16.89 47.97
N LEU A 170 10.82 15.98 48.96
CA LEU A 170 10.67 14.54 48.74
C LEU A 170 9.35 14.21 48.02
N GLN A 171 8.22 14.78 48.44
CA GLN A 171 6.93 14.59 47.77
C GLN A 171 6.93 15.12 46.32
N ALA A 172 7.59 16.25 46.07
CA ALA A 172 7.75 16.79 44.73
C ALA A 172 8.58 15.87 43.82
N PHE A 173 9.73 15.37 44.30
CA PHE A 173 10.55 14.38 43.58
C PHE A 173 9.82 13.04 43.37
N GLN A 174 9.06 12.56 44.36
CA GLN A 174 8.21 11.37 44.21
C GLN A 174 7.13 11.57 43.14
N LYS A 175 6.52 12.76 43.06
CA LYS A 175 5.58 13.10 41.99
C LYS A 175 6.27 13.15 40.63
N GLU A 176 7.39 13.86 40.51
CA GLU A 176 8.14 13.96 39.24
C GLU A 176 8.58 12.57 38.74
N LYS A 177 9.03 11.68 39.62
CA LYS A 177 9.32 10.28 39.29
C LYS A 177 8.11 9.56 38.68
N ASN A 178 6.93 9.74 39.26
CA ASN A 178 5.70 9.12 38.76
C ASN A 178 5.25 9.74 37.42
N ASP A 179 5.29 11.07 37.31
CA ASP A 179 4.95 11.80 36.09
C ASP A 179 5.88 11.38 34.92
N ARG A 180 7.20 11.28 35.17
CA ARG A 180 8.20 10.78 34.21
C ARG A 180 7.99 9.30 33.84
N LEU A 181 7.65 8.45 34.82
CA LEU A 181 7.36 7.03 34.54
C LEU A 181 6.13 6.89 33.64
N MET A 182 5.07 7.66 33.89
CA MET A 182 3.89 7.72 33.02
C MET A 182 4.24 8.21 31.61
N GLN A 183 5.06 9.26 31.50
CA GLN A 183 5.55 9.75 30.20
C GLN A 183 6.35 8.67 29.45
N VAL A 184 7.24 7.92 30.12
CA VAL A 184 7.97 6.80 29.49
C VAL A 184 7.02 5.70 29.03
N LEU A 185 5.97 5.38 29.79
CA LEU A 185 4.97 4.37 29.39
C LEU A 185 4.11 4.84 28.21
N GLU A 186 3.74 6.12 28.14
CA GLU A 186 3.04 6.73 27.00
C GLU A 186 3.94 6.80 25.75
N HIS A 187 5.21 7.15 25.92
CA HIS A 187 6.20 7.13 24.84
C HIS A 187 6.42 5.70 24.33
N LEU A 188 6.46 4.68 25.20
CA LEU A 188 6.55 3.29 24.78
C LEU A 188 5.27 2.79 24.08
N SER A 189 4.07 3.19 24.52
CA SER A 189 2.82 2.77 23.86
C SER A 189 2.61 3.43 22.49
N THR A 190 2.96 4.71 22.36
CA THR A 190 2.94 5.43 21.07
C THR A 190 4.06 4.98 20.14
N LEU A 191 5.24 4.60 20.67
CA LEU A 191 6.29 3.93 19.89
C LEU A 191 5.80 2.56 19.38
N ASN A 192 5.11 1.78 20.20
CA ASN A 192 4.57 0.48 19.81
C ASN A 192 3.53 0.60 18.69
N SER A 193 2.58 1.54 18.79
CA SER A 193 1.56 1.71 17.74
C SER A 193 2.17 2.20 16.42
N LEU A 194 3.17 3.10 16.46
CA LEU A 194 3.92 3.50 15.27
C LEU A 194 4.68 2.32 14.64
N CYS A 195 5.33 1.48 15.45
CA CYS A 195 6.02 0.28 14.97
C CYS A 195 5.04 -0.73 14.34
N SER A 196 3.88 -0.94 14.96
CA SER A 196 2.82 -1.83 14.45
C SER A 196 2.29 -1.38 13.08
N VAL A 197 2.01 -0.09 12.89
CA VAL A 197 1.49 0.43 11.60
C VAL A 197 2.56 0.39 10.50
N LEU A 198 3.83 0.58 10.85
CA LEU A 198 4.98 0.55 9.94
C LEU A 198 5.57 -0.86 9.69
N GLY A 199 5.05 -1.90 10.34
CA GLY A 199 5.61 -3.26 10.27
C GLY A 199 7.07 -3.37 10.74
N MET A 200 7.46 -2.58 11.74
CA MET A 200 8.83 -2.53 12.29
C MET A 200 8.92 -3.28 13.62
N ASP A 201 10.08 -3.91 13.91
CA ASP A 201 10.29 -4.52 15.22
C ASP A 201 10.45 -3.46 16.32
N PHE A 202 9.45 -3.42 17.19
CA PHE A 202 9.42 -2.61 18.40
C PHE A 202 10.60 -2.91 19.33
N LYS A 203 11.07 -4.16 19.42
CA LYS A 203 12.19 -4.53 20.32
C LYS A 203 13.53 -4.02 19.80
N GLN A 204 13.83 -4.19 18.52
CA GLN A 204 14.98 -3.54 17.89
C GLN A 204 14.92 -2.02 18.10
N THR A 205 13.78 -1.40 17.81
CA THR A 205 13.58 0.05 17.95
C THR A 205 13.83 0.54 19.39
N ILE A 206 13.38 -0.22 20.40
CA ILE A 206 13.67 0.07 21.81
C ILE A 206 15.16 -0.05 22.13
N ARG A 207 15.82 -1.11 21.65
CA ARG A 207 17.25 -1.36 21.92
C ARG A 207 18.16 -0.30 21.33
N GLU A 208 17.78 0.28 20.18
CA GLU A 208 18.44 1.44 19.57
C GLU A 208 18.32 2.72 20.44
N VAL A 209 17.25 2.85 21.24
CA VAL A 209 17.04 3.98 22.16
C VAL A 209 17.77 3.76 23.50
N HIS A 210 17.46 2.68 24.22
CA HIS A 210 18.15 2.26 25.45
C HIS A 210 17.80 0.80 25.80
N PRO A 211 18.79 -0.12 25.97
CA PRO A 211 18.53 -1.54 26.22
C PRO A 211 17.60 -1.84 27.42
N SER A 212 17.75 -1.14 28.54
CA SER A 212 16.97 -1.38 29.77
C SER A 212 15.50 -0.91 29.72
N LEU A 213 14.96 -0.71 28.51
CA LEU A 213 13.54 -0.48 28.25
C LEU A 213 12.85 -1.73 27.66
N ASP A 214 13.62 -2.71 27.15
CA ASP A 214 13.15 -4.03 26.68
C ASP A 214 12.98 -5.02 27.85
N ASP A 215 13.73 -4.82 28.95
CA ASP A 215 13.64 -5.61 30.18
C ASP A 215 12.32 -5.38 30.92
N LEU A 216 11.42 -6.37 30.86
CA LEU A 216 10.09 -6.31 31.50
C LEU A 216 10.13 -6.28 33.04
N ASP A 217 11.09 -6.97 33.66
CA ASP A 217 11.37 -6.93 35.11
C ASP A 217 12.38 -5.82 35.49
N GLY A 218 12.90 -5.08 34.51
CA GLY A 218 13.92 -4.05 34.71
C GLY A 218 13.37 -2.75 35.29
N ALA A 219 14.18 -2.07 36.10
CA ALA A 219 13.92 -0.69 36.47
C ALA A 219 14.09 0.21 35.23
N LYS A 220 12.96 0.54 34.57
CA LYS A 220 12.95 1.37 33.36
C LYS A 220 13.65 2.71 33.62
N ASN A 221 14.56 3.08 32.71
CA ASN A 221 15.35 4.30 32.84
C ASN A 221 14.46 5.53 32.57
N ILE A 222 14.17 6.32 33.61
CA ILE A 222 13.33 7.53 33.57
C ILE A 222 14.15 8.83 33.47
N SER A 223 15.44 8.73 33.15
CA SER A 223 16.30 9.91 33.05
C SER A 223 15.93 10.80 31.86
N THR A 224 16.26 12.09 31.99
CA THR A 224 15.93 13.12 30.98
C THR A 224 16.43 12.76 29.58
N ASP A 225 17.62 12.17 29.46
CA ASP A 225 18.21 11.71 28.19
C ASP A 225 17.37 10.60 27.54
N THR A 226 16.99 9.57 28.31
CA THR A 226 16.13 8.47 27.81
C THR A 226 14.78 8.97 27.31
N ILE A 227 14.16 9.91 28.04
CA ILE A 227 12.88 10.53 27.63
C ILE A 227 13.05 11.33 26.34
N GLN A 228 14.12 12.12 26.21
CA GLN A 228 14.42 12.88 24.99
C GLN A 228 14.72 11.98 23.78
N ARG A 229 15.45 10.87 23.97
CA ARG A 229 15.70 9.86 22.91
C ARG A 229 14.43 9.16 22.47
N LEU A 230 13.55 8.78 23.41
CA LEU A 230 12.23 8.23 23.08
C LEU A 230 11.40 9.22 22.25
N ALA A 231 11.34 10.49 22.67
CA ALA A 231 10.62 11.53 21.92
C ALA A 231 11.21 11.76 20.51
N ALA A 232 12.54 11.72 20.37
CA ALA A 232 13.21 11.81 19.07
C ALA A 232 12.94 10.60 18.17
N ALA A 233 12.93 9.39 18.71
CA ALA A 233 12.58 8.17 17.99
C ALA A 233 11.11 8.17 17.51
N ILE A 234 10.18 8.60 18.37
CA ILE A 234 8.77 8.80 18.02
C ILE A 234 8.63 9.82 16.89
N LYS A 235 9.34 10.96 16.96
CA LYS A 235 9.33 11.97 15.88
C LYS A 235 9.82 11.41 14.56
N LYS A 236 10.97 10.72 14.55
CA LYS A 236 11.52 10.04 13.36
C LYS A 236 10.54 9.04 12.76
N LEU A 237 9.83 8.27 13.58
CA LEU A 237 8.86 7.28 13.10
C LEU A 237 7.56 7.93 12.58
N ARG A 238 7.13 9.08 13.11
CA ARG A 238 6.05 9.86 12.49
C ARG A 238 6.46 10.45 11.15
N GLU A 239 7.69 10.94 11.01
CA GLU A 239 8.23 11.42 9.73
C GLU A 239 8.24 10.29 8.67
N VAL A 240 8.69 9.08 9.04
CA VAL A 240 8.60 7.89 8.18
C VAL A 240 7.15 7.51 7.89
N LYS A 241 6.24 7.56 8.88
CA LYS A 241 4.81 7.29 8.69
C LYS A 241 4.17 8.23 7.67
N ILE A 242 4.46 9.52 7.76
CA ILE A 242 3.94 10.54 6.82
C ILE A 242 4.48 10.29 5.40
N GLN A 243 5.77 9.98 5.25
CA GLN A 243 6.36 9.66 3.93
C GLN A 243 5.75 8.40 3.30
N GLN A 244 5.58 7.34 4.10
CA GLN A 244 4.98 6.07 3.65
C GLN A 244 3.49 6.22 3.33
N MET A 245 2.77 7.03 4.12
CA MET A 245 1.37 7.40 3.85
C MET A 245 1.23 8.17 2.54
N GLN A 246 2.07 9.18 2.30
CA GLN A 246 2.08 9.94 1.04
C GLN A 246 2.33 9.03 -0.16
N ARG A 247 3.37 8.19 -0.10
CA ARG A 247 3.67 7.21 -1.17
C ARG A 247 2.51 6.23 -1.40
N LEU A 248 1.83 5.77 -0.35
CA LEU A 248 0.65 4.91 -0.49
C LEU A 248 -0.53 5.67 -1.13
N GLN A 249 -0.72 6.96 -0.81
CA GLN A 249 -1.76 7.80 -1.40
C GLN A 249 -1.50 8.07 -2.88
N ASP A 250 -0.25 8.36 -3.28
CA ASP A 250 0.16 8.53 -4.67
C ASP A 250 0.00 7.24 -5.49
N LEU A 251 0.36 6.08 -4.91
CA LEU A 251 0.14 4.77 -5.54
C LEU A 251 -1.37 4.45 -5.64
N ALA A 252 -2.16 4.84 -4.65
CA ALA A 252 -3.61 4.59 -4.63
C ALA A 252 -4.37 5.45 -5.66
N THR A 253 -3.96 6.70 -5.89
CA THR A 253 -4.55 7.56 -6.94
C THR A 253 -4.14 7.08 -8.33
N THR A 254 -2.87 6.77 -8.58
CA THR A 254 -2.41 6.21 -9.86
C THR A 254 -3.08 4.86 -10.18
N MET A 255 -3.25 3.98 -9.19
CA MET A 255 -4.01 2.72 -9.33
C MET A 255 -5.48 2.98 -9.72
N LEU A 256 -6.14 3.95 -9.09
CA LEU A 256 -7.53 4.31 -9.40
C LEU A 256 -7.66 4.95 -10.80
N GLU A 257 -6.70 5.77 -11.23
CA GLU A 257 -6.65 6.30 -12.60
C GLU A 257 -6.47 5.17 -13.63
N LEU A 258 -5.58 4.21 -13.36
CA LEU A 258 -5.38 3.04 -14.21
C LEU A 258 -6.61 2.14 -14.29
N TRP A 259 -7.31 1.88 -13.18
CA TRP A 259 -8.55 1.11 -13.18
C TRP A 259 -9.65 1.77 -14.03
N ASN A 260 -9.81 3.09 -13.93
CA ASN A 260 -10.77 3.87 -14.73
C ASN A 260 -10.38 3.94 -16.22
N LEU A 261 -9.08 3.92 -16.55
CA LEU A 261 -8.60 3.92 -17.93
C LEU A 261 -8.70 2.55 -18.61
N MET A 262 -8.63 1.47 -17.83
CA MET A 262 -8.56 0.08 -18.31
C MET A 262 -9.86 -0.71 -18.12
N ASP A 263 -10.95 -0.08 -17.66
CA ASP A 263 -12.23 -0.72 -17.30
C ASP A 263 -12.03 -1.96 -16.40
N THR A 264 -11.15 -1.85 -15.40
CA THR A 264 -10.73 -3.01 -14.56
C THR A 264 -11.91 -3.59 -13.76
N PRO A 265 -12.14 -4.90 -13.76
CA PRO A 265 -13.31 -5.52 -13.12
C PRO A 265 -13.37 -5.27 -11.61
N ILE A 266 -14.61 -5.14 -11.09
CA ILE A 266 -14.86 -4.77 -9.68
C ILE A 266 -14.35 -5.82 -8.68
N GLU A 267 -14.17 -7.07 -9.12
CA GLU A 267 -13.56 -8.16 -8.37
C GLU A 267 -12.06 -7.95 -8.14
N GLU A 268 -11.33 -7.40 -9.11
CA GLU A 268 -9.91 -7.02 -8.93
C GLU A 268 -9.80 -5.77 -8.05
N GLN A 269 -10.64 -4.76 -8.28
CA GLN A 269 -10.69 -3.54 -7.44
C GLN A 269 -10.99 -3.86 -5.96
N GLN A 270 -11.87 -4.84 -5.69
CA GLN A 270 -12.23 -5.26 -4.33
C GLN A 270 -11.03 -5.70 -3.48
N MET A 271 -9.99 -6.29 -4.08
CA MET A 271 -8.80 -6.74 -3.34
C MET A 271 -7.95 -5.59 -2.79
N PHE A 272 -8.17 -4.37 -3.26
CA PHE A 272 -7.40 -3.17 -2.93
C PHE A 272 -8.28 -2.01 -2.39
N GLN A 273 -9.52 -2.29 -1.97
CA GLN A 273 -10.43 -1.27 -1.41
C GLN A 273 -9.88 -0.60 -0.14
N ASN A 274 -9.15 -1.35 0.70
CA ASN A 274 -8.45 -0.80 1.87
C ASN A 274 -7.38 0.23 1.47
N VAL A 275 -6.72 0.07 0.32
CA VAL A 275 -5.75 1.05 -0.21
C VAL A 275 -6.48 2.29 -0.71
N THR A 276 -7.56 2.13 -1.49
CA THR A 276 -8.31 3.27 -2.04
C THR A 276 -9.04 4.08 -0.97
N CYS A 277 -9.53 3.45 0.11
CA CYS A 277 -10.08 4.17 1.26
C CYS A 277 -9.06 5.08 1.97
N ASN A 278 -7.76 4.76 1.90
CA ASN A 278 -6.71 5.55 2.55
C ASN A 278 -6.28 6.81 1.76
N ILE A 279 -6.78 7.02 0.53
CA ILE A 279 -6.46 8.21 -0.30
C ILE A 279 -6.74 9.53 0.44
N ALA A 280 -7.82 9.58 1.22
CA ALA A 280 -8.24 10.78 1.97
C ALA A 280 -7.98 10.69 3.48
N ALA A 281 -7.35 9.62 3.97
CA ALA A 281 -7.16 9.37 5.40
C ALA A 281 -6.05 10.26 6.00
N SER A 282 -6.24 10.68 7.25
CA SER A 282 -5.22 11.44 8.01
C SER A 282 -4.22 10.53 8.74
N GLU A 283 -3.08 11.09 9.15
CA GLU A 283 -2.03 10.38 9.92
C GLU A 283 -2.60 9.67 11.18
N ASN A 284 -3.69 10.19 11.76
CA ASN A 284 -4.30 9.65 12.97
C ASN A 284 -5.33 8.54 12.71
N GLU A 285 -5.86 8.43 11.49
CA GLU A 285 -6.83 7.38 11.13
C GLU A 285 -6.13 6.06 10.79
N ILE A 286 -4.98 6.12 10.11
CA ILE A 286 -4.19 4.93 9.74
C ILE A 286 -3.56 4.32 11.00
N THR A 287 -4.31 3.40 11.62
CA THR A 287 -3.99 2.74 12.90
C THR A 287 -3.94 1.21 12.79
N GLU A 288 -4.29 0.68 11.62
CA GLU A 288 -4.20 -0.75 11.29
C GLU A 288 -2.73 -1.22 11.22
N PRO A 289 -2.42 -2.44 11.71
CA PRO A 289 -1.07 -2.98 11.66
C PRO A 289 -0.64 -3.30 10.22
N ASP A 290 0.65 -3.16 9.94
CA ASP A 290 1.32 -3.42 8.66
C ASP A 290 0.82 -2.62 7.43
N THR A 291 -0.23 -1.81 7.55
CA THR A 291 -0.83 -1.00 6.46
C THR A 291 0.12 0.07 5.88
N LEU A 292 1.16 0.50 6.60
CA LEU A 292 2.26 1.34 6.08
C LEU A 292 3.62 0.63 6.10
N SER A 293 3.61 -0.71 6.16
CA SER A 293 4.82 -1.51 6.05
C SER A 293 5.43 -1.42 4.64
N VAL A 294 6.75 -1.55 4.57
CA VAL A 294 7.48 -1.60 3.29
C VAL A 294 6.97 -2.75 2.42
N ASN A 295 6.63 -3.89 3.00
CA ASN A 295 6.10 -5.04 2.27
C ASN A 295 4.73 -4.76 1.63
N PHE A 296 3.83 -4.08 2.35
CA PHE A 296 2.51 -3.72 1.83
C PHE A 296 2.59 -2.66 0.73
N ILE A 297 3.42 -1.62 0.92
CA ILE A 297 3.62 -0.58 -0.10
C ILE A 297 4.25 -1.16 -1.37
N ASN A 298 5.24 -2.05 -1.25
CA ASN A 298 5.82 -2.76 -2.40
C ASN A 298 4.81 -3.68 -3.11
N TYR A 299 3.82 -4.23 -2.40
CA TYR A 299 2.73 -5.02 -2.99
C TYR A 299 1.76 -4.15 -3.82
N VAL A 300 1.41 -2.96 -3.33
CA VAL A 300 0.61 -1.99 -4.10
C VAL A 300 1.40 -1.44 -5.30
N GLU A 301 2.68 -1.14 -5.12
CA GLU A 301 3.58 -0.69 -6.21
C GLU A 301 3.73 -1.75 -7.32
N ALA A 302 3.79 -3.04 -6.95
CA ALA A 302 3.79 -4.13 -7.91
C ALA A 302 2.48 -4.25 -8.71
N GLU A 303 1.34 -3.98 -8.08
CA GLU A 303 0.03 -3.95 -8.78
C GLU A 303 -0.09 -2.74 -9.72
N VAL A 304 0.35 -1.54 -9.30
CA VAL A 304 0.44 -0.37 -10.20
C VAL A 304 1.34 -0.70 -11.39
N SER A 305 2.51 -1.29 -11.15
CA SER A 305 3.44 -1.72 -12.21
C SER A 305 2.80 -2.74 -13.17
N ARG A 306 2.01 -3.70 -12.67
CA ARG A 306 1.25 -4.67 -13.48
C ARG A 306 0.21 -3.98 -14.36
N LEU A 307 -0.50 -2.99 -13.82
CA LEU A 307 -1.53 -2.24 -14.54
C LEU A 307 -0.89 -1.33 -15.61
N GLU A 308 0.28 -0.75 -15.35
CA GLU A 308 1.06 0.01 -16.34
C GLU A 308 1.59 -0.89 -17.46
N GLU A 309 2.13 -2.08 -17.15
CA GLU A 309 2.54 -3.07 -18.16
C GLU A 309 1.35 -3.55 -19.00
N LEU A 310 0.20 -3.81 -18.38
CA LEU A 310 -1.04 -4.19 -19.07
C LEU A 310 -1.54 -3.08 -20.00
N LYS A 311 -1.49 -1.81 -19.55
CA LYS A 311 -1.79 -0.61 -20.35
C LYS A 311 -0.85 -0.48 -21.55
N ALA A 312 0.46 -0.62 -21.35
CA ALA A 312 1.45 -0.57 -22.42
C ALA A 312 1.25 -1.70 -23.45
N SER A 313 1.01 -2.93 -22.97
CA SER A 313 0.71 -4.11 -23.79
C SER A 313 -0.57 -3.91 -24.63
N LYS A 314 -1.64 -3.38 -24.03
CA LYS A 314 -2.89 -3.06 -24.73
C LYS A 314 -2.75 -1.92 -25.74
N MET A 315 -1.94 -0.89 -25.43
CA MET A 315 -1.65 0.18 -26.38
C MET A 315 -0.85 -0.34 -27.58
N LYS A 316 0.12 -1.24 -27.35
CA LYS A 316 0.85 -1.94 -28.42
C LYS A 316 -0.06 -2.82 -29.28
N GLU A 317 -0.98 -3.58 -28.68
CA GLU A 317 -2.01 -4.36 -29.40
C GLU A 317 -2.85 -3.44 -30.29
N LEU A 318 -3.28 -2.28 -29.78
CA LEU A 318 -4.07 -1.30 -30.51
C LEU A 318 -3.29 -0.67 -31.68
N VAL A 319 -2.02 -0.31 -31.49
CA VAL A 319 -1.11 0.18 -32.54
C VAL A 319 -0.96 -0.85 -33.67
N VAL A 320 -0.66 -2.11 -33.35
CA VAL A 320 -0.51 -3.18 -34.35
C VAL A 320 -1.84 -3.43 -35.08
N LYS A 321 -2.96 -3.46 -34.35
CA LYS A 321 -4.31 -3.58 -34.94
C LYS A 321 -4.61 -2.43 -35.89
N LYS A 322 -4.27 -1.19 -35.54
CA LYS A 322 -4.47 -0.01 -36.39
C LYS A 322 -3.57 -0.01 -37.62
N ARG A 323 -2.30 -0.43 -37.49
CA ARG A 323 -1.45 -0.70 -38.67
C ARG A 323 -2.10 -1.73 -39.59
N SER A 324 -2.63 -2.83 -39.06
CA SER A 324 -3.31 -3.83 -39.89
C SER A 324 -4.58 -3.28 -40.58
N GLU A 325 -5.32 -2.36 -39.94
CA GLU A 325 -6.43 -1.62 -40.55
C GLU A 325 -5.95 -0.76 -41.73
N LEU A 326 -4.87 0.01 -41.55
CA LEU A 326 -4.24 0.84 -42.60
C LEU A 326 -3.82 0.00 -43.81
N GLU A 327 -3.03 -1.05 -43.58
CA GLU A 327 -2.55 -1.92 -44.64
C GLU A 327 -3.69 -2.64 -45.37
N GLU A 328 -4.74 -3.07 -44.68
CA GLU A 328 -5.89 -3.71 -45.33
C GLU A 328 -6.67 -2.74 -46.21
N ILE A 329 -6.74 -1.45 -45.85
CA ILE A 329 -7.32 -0.42 -46.72
C ILE A 329 -6.41 -0.15 -47.93
N CYS A 330 -5.08 -0.10 -47.74
CA CYS A 330 -4.13 0.06 -48.85
C CYS A 330 -4.23 -1.12 -49.84
N ARG A 331 -4.23 -2.37 -49.35
CA ARG A 331 -4.46 -3.58 -50.15
C ARG A 331 -5.82 -3.56 -50.86
N ARG A 332 -6.89 -3.10 -50.20
CA ARG A 332 -8.24 -2.94 -50.81
C ARG A 332 -8.36 -1.77 -51.80
N THR A 333 -7.33 -0.93 -51.93
CA THR A 333 -7.33 0.25 -52.82
C THR A 333 -6.20 0.26 -53.84
N HIS A 334 -5.37 -0.79 -53.86
CA HIS A 334 -4.20 -0.94 -54.73
C HIS A 334 -3.20 0.23 -54.57
N LEU A 335 -3.14 0.78 -53.36
CA LEU A 335 -2.20 1.82 -52.93
C LEU A 335 -0.91 1.18 -52.42
N VAL A 336 0.23 1.62 -52.97
CA VAL A 336 1.55 1.36 -52.40
C VAL A 336 1.79 2.36 -51.26
N LEU A 337 2.16 1.86 -50.09
CA LEU A 337 2.71 2.67 -49.01
C LEU A 337 4.18 2.97 -49.31
N GLU A 338 4.56 4.24 -49.36
CA GLU A 338 5.98 4.60 -49.51
C GLU A 338 6.76 4.29 -48.22
N ALA A 339 7.59 3.25 -48.29
CA ALA A 339 8.59 2.85 -47.28
C ALA A 339 8.03 2.47 -45.89
N ASP A 340 7.38 1.29 -45.81
CA ASP A 340 6.94 0.62 -44.57
C ASP A 340 7.98 0.66 -43.43
N SER A 341 9.27 0.58 -43.77
CA SER A 341 10.42 0.62 -42.85
C SER A 341 10.33 1.74 -41.80
N SER A 342 9.76 2.91 -42.11
CA SER A 342 9.67 4.00 -41.13
C SER A 342 8.65 3.73 -40.02
N MET A 343 7.61 2.93 -40.28
CA MET A 343 6.64 2.49 -39.27
C MET A 343 7.06 1.18 -38.59
N ASP A 344 7.78 0.30 -39.30
CA ASP A 344 8.43 -0.86 -38.69
C ASP A 344 9.41 -0.45 -37.59
N TYR A 345 10.35 0.46 -37.89
CA TYR A 345 11.27 0.99 -36.87
C TYR A 345 10.57 1.74 -35.73
N ALA A 346 9.43 2.40 -36.00
CA ALA A 346 8.66 3.04 -34.93
C ALA A 346 8.00 2.03 -33.98
N ILE A 347 7.53 0.89 -34.51
CA ILE A 347 6.92 -0.19 -33.71
C ILE A 347 7.98 -1.01 -32.98
N GLU A 348 9.15 -1.25 -33.59
CA GLU A 348 10.33 -1.82 -32.90
C GLU A 348 10.81 -0.88 -31.77
N ALA A 349 10.77 0.44 -31.99
CA ALA A 349 11.11 1.45 -30.98
C ALA A 349 10.10 1.57 -29.81
N ILE A 350 8.89 1.01 -29.95
CA ILE A 350 7.96 0.76 -28.81
C ILE A 350 8.48 -0.41 -27.97
N GLU A 351 8.99 -1.48 -28.59
CA GLU A 351 9.50 -2.65 -27.86
C GLU A 351 10.74 -2.32 -27.02
N THR A 352 11.55 -1.35 -27.45
CA THR A 352 12.69 -0.81 -26.68
C THR A 352 12.31 0.33 -25.74
N GLY A 353 11.03 0.70 -25.61
CA GLY A 353 10.55 1.76 -24.71
C GLY A 353 11.03 3.18 -25.06
N THR A 354 11.49 3.40 -26.29
CA THR A 354 12.13 4.66 -26.73
C THR A 354 11.16 5.70 -27.30
N VAL A 355 9.93 5.31 -27.64
CA VAL A 355 8.89 6.22 -28.16
C VAL A 355 7.56 5.91 -27.48
N ASP A 356 6.80 6.95 -27.13
CA ASP A 356 5.45 6.81 -26.59
C ASP A 356 4.51 6.16 -27.64
N PRO A 357 3.89 5.01 -27.34
CA PRO A 357 2.90 4.38 -28.20
C PRO A 357 1.71 5.29 -28.55
N SER A 358 1.36 6.27 -27.71
CA SER A 358 0.21 7.16 -27.96
C SER A 358 0.40 8.05 -29.19
N CYS A 359 1.60 8.65 -29.35
CA CYS A 359 1.94 9.46 -30.52
C CYS A 359 2.00 8.63 -31.81
N ILE A 360 2.46 7.38 -31.72
CA ILE A 360 2.49 6.46 -32.87
C ILE A 360 1.06 6.06 -33.27
N LEU A 361 0.17 5.82 -32.29
CA LEU A 361 -1.23 5.55 -32.55
C LEU A 361 -1.92 6.72 -33.29
N GLU A 362 -1.78 7.95 -32.79
CA GLU A 362 -2.35 9.16 -33.42
C GLU A 362 -1.85 9.33 -34.87
N GLN A 363 -0.55 9.16 -35.10
CA GLN A 363 0.03 9.21 -36.45
C GLN A 363 -0.55 8.14 -37.37
N ILE A 364 -0.74 6.89 -36.90
CA ILE A 364 -1.36 5.83 -37.70
C ILE A 364 -2.82 6.17 -38.00
N GLU A 365 -3.60 6.68 -37.04
CA GLU A 365 -4.98 7.09 -37.27
C GLU A 365 -5.10 8.25 -38.28
N LEU A 366 -4.15 9.19 -38.27
CA LEU A 366 -4.03 10.25 -39.27
C LEU A 366 -3.73 9.70 -40.68
N GLN A 367 -2.89 8.68 -40.81
CA GLN A 367 -2.67 8.01 -42.11
C GLN A 367 -3.89 7.20 -42.56
N ILE A 368 -4.58 6.51 -41.63
CA ILE A 368 -5.85 5.82 -41.91
C ILE A 368 -6.90 6.80 -42.44
N ALA A 369 -6.99 8.01 -41.87
CA ALA A 369 -7.91 9.04 -42.35
C ALA A 369 -7.61 9.47 -43.80
N LYS A 370 -6.34 9.78 -44.12
CA LYS A 370 -5.89 10.15 -45.48
C LYS A 370 -6.14 9.03 -46.48
N VAL A 371 -5.76 7.80 -46.15
CA VAL A 371 -5.95 6.63 -47.02
C VAL A 371 -7.44 6.32 -47.21
N LYS A 372 -8.31 6.57 -46.21
CA LYS A 372 -9.78 6.45 -46.37
C LYS A 372 -10.37 7.53 -47.29
N GLU A 373 -9.86 8.77 -47.27
CA GLU A 373 -10.26 9.79 -48.24
C GLU A 373 -9.84 9.39 -49.65
N GLU A 374 -8.58 8.99 -49.81
CA GLU A 374 -7.99 8.56 -51.09
C GLU A 374 -8.69 7.30 -51.65
N ALA A 375 -9.15 6.39 -50.77
CA ALA A 375 -9.97 5.23 -51.12
C ALA A 375 -11.30 5.64 -51.78
N LEU A 376 -11.97 6.67 -51.24
CA LEU A 376 -13.21 7.19 -51.81
C LEU A 376 -12.97 7.83 -53.19
N GLY A 377 -11.84 8.53 -53.36
CA GLY A 377 -11.40 9.06 -54.65
C GLY A 377 -11.08 7.99 -55.69
N ARG A 378 -10.36 6.93 -55.31
CA ARG A 378 -10.04 5.80 -56.21
C ARG A 378 -11.27 4.95 -56.59
N LYS A 379 -12.31 4.92 -55.75
CA LYS A 379 -13.42 3.96 -55.86
C LYS A 379 -14.04 3.85 -57.25
N GLU A 380 -14.39 4.97 -57.90
CA GLU A 380 -15.06 4.92 -59.22
C GLU A 380 -14.17 4.39 -60.36
N ILE A 381 -12.84 4.38 -60.16
CA ILE A 381 -11.86 3.81 -61.09
C ILE A 381 -11.68 2.33 -60.77
N LEU A 382 -11.52 1.96 -59.49
CA LEU A 382 -11.43 0.55 -59.06
C LEU A 382 -12.69 -0.25 -59.42
N ASP A 383 -13.88 0.33 -59.22
CA ASP A 383 -15.17 -0.21 -59.67
C ASP A 383 -15.19 -0.46 -61.19
N LYS A 384 -14.35 0.19 -62.00
CA LYS A 384 -14.20 -0.08 -63.44
C LYS A 384 -13.08 -1.07 -63.75
N VAL A 385 -11.95 -1.00 -63.03
CA VAL A 385 -10.83 -1.96 -63.16
C VAL A 385 -11.32 -3.38 -62.89
N GLU A 386 -12.09 -3.61 -61.81
CA GLU A 386 -12.73 -4.90 -61.50
C GLU A 386 -13.55 -5.43 -62.70
N LYS A 387 -14.34 -4.55 -63.34
CA LYS A 387 -15.22 -4.91 -64.46
C LYS A 387 -14.43 -5.17 -65.76
N TRP A 388 -13.29 -4.52 -65.94
CA TRP A 388 -12.36 -4.77 -67.05
C TRP A 388 -11.62 -6.09 -66.84
N MET A 389 -11.03 -6.32 -65.66
CA MET A 389 -10.38 -7.58 -65.29
C MET A 389 -11.31 -8.79 -65.47
N ALA A 390 -12.52 -8.74 -64.89
CA ALA A 390 -13.51 -9.83 -65.04
C ALA A 390 -13.97 -10.07 -66.50
N ALA A 391 -13.89 -9.05 -67.36
CA ALA A 391 -14.17 -9.21 -68.78
C ALA A 391 -12.95 -9.75 -69.57
N CYS A 392 -11.72 -9.46 -69.15
CA CYS A 392 -10.49 -10.08 -69.66
C CYS A 392 -10.37 -11.56 -69.25
N GLU A 393 -10.88 -11.93 -68.07
CA GLU A 393 -11.02 -13.32 -67.64
C GLU A 393 -12.03 -14.09 -68.51
N GLU A 394 -13.23 -13.54 -68.73
CA GLU A 394 -14.23 -14.14 -69.63
C GLU A 394 -13.74 -14.19 -71.09
N GLU A 395 -12.89 -13.26 -71.52
CA GLU A 395 -12.20 -13.33 -72.82
C GLU A 395 -11.20 -14.49 -72.87
N SER A 396 -10.34 -14.61 -71.86
CA SER A 396 -9.31 -15.66 -71.80
C SER A 396 -9.95 -17.05 -71.72
N TRP A 397 -11.04 -17.18 -70.96
CA TRP A 397 -11.89 -18.38 -70.94
C TRP A 397 -12.54 -18.64 -72.30
N LEU A 398 -13.03 -17.60 -72.99
CA LEU A 398 -13.61 -17.71 -74.33
C LEU A 398 -12.56 -18.06 -75.39
N GLU A 399 -11.33 -17.58 -75.29
CA GLU A 399 -10.21 -18.00 -76.14
C GLU A 399 -9.96 -19.49 -76.02
N GLU A 400 -9.85 -20.01 -74.78
CA GLU A 400 -9.62 -21.43 -74.53
C GLU A 400 -10.79 -22.28 -75.03
N TYR A 401 -12.03 -21.84 -74.78
CA TYR A 401 -13.24 -22.44 -75.36
C TYR A 401 -13.33 -22.28 -76.90
N ASN A 402 -12.50 -21.47 -77.55
CA ASN A 402 -12.35 -21.44 -79.01
C ASN A 402 -11.18 -22.32 -79.52
N ARG A 403 -10.29 -22.80 -78.64
CA ARG A 403 -9.21 -23.75 -78.98
C ARG A 403 -9.66 -25.21 -78.92
N ASP A 404 -10.61 -25.53 -78.05
CA ASP A 404 -11.15 -26.89 -77.89
C ASP A 404 -11.91 -27.39 -79.15
N GLU A 405 -11.35 -28.39 -79.83
CA GLU A 405 -12.00 -29.06 -80.96
C GLU A 405 -13.21 -29.92 -80.55
N ASN A 406 -13.26 -30.38 -79.28
CA ASN A 406 -14.34 -31.22 -78.75
C ASN A 406 -15.58 -30.42 -78.29
N ARG A 407 -15.51 -29.09 -78.35
CA ARG A 407 -16.52 -28.12 -77.90
C ARG A 407 -17.96 -28.40 -78.33
N TYR A 408 -18.17 -28.99 -79.51
CA TYR A 408 -19.49 -29.26 -80.08
C TYR A 408 -20.01 -30.69 -79.81
N ASN A 409 -19.29 -31.50 -79.03
CA ASN A 409 -19.74 -32.83 -78.65
C ASN A 409 -21.04 -32.76 -77.81
N ALA A 410 -21.99 -33.65 -78.14
CA ALA A 410 -23.36 -33.64 -77.61
C ALA A 410 -23.50 -34.18 -76.16
N GLY A 411 -22.62 -33.75 -75.26
CA GLY A 411 -22.69 -34.08 -73.83
C GLY A 411 -23.77 -33.29 -73.07
N ARG A 412 -24.22 -33.84 -71.93
CA ARG A 412 -25.10 -33.10 -71.01
C ARG A 412 -24.36 -31.86 -70.51
N GLY A 413 -24.85 -30.67 -70.85
CA GLY A 413 -24.27 -29.39 -70.43
C GLY A 413 -23.83 -28.48 -71.57
N ALA A 414 -23.66 -28.98 -72.81
CA ALA A 414 -23.15 -28.20 -73.94
C ALA A 414 -23.93 -26.90 -74.20
N HIS A 415 -25.26 -26.91 -74.07
CA HIS A 415 -26.11 -25.72 -74.17
C HIS A 415 -25.82 -24.66 -73.09
N LEU A 416 -25.42 -25.07 -71.88
CA LEU A 416 -25.06 -24.15 -70.79
C LEU A 416 -23.69 -23.50 -71.06
N THR A 417 -22.72 -24.28 -71.51
CA THR A 417 -21.39 -23.77 -71.90
C THR A 417 -21.49 -22.82 -73.10
N LEU A 418 -22.29 -23.17 -74.10
CA LEU A 418 -22.56 -22.30 -75.25
C LEU A 418 -23.27 -21.00 -74.82
N LYS A 419 -24.22 -21.06 -73.87
CA LYS A 419 -24.84 -19.86 -73.29
C LYS A 419 -23.85 -18.99 -72.51
N ARG A 420 -22.87 -19.57 -71.80
CA ARG A 420 -21.74 -18.79 -71.23
C ARG A 420 -20.90 -18.17 -72.34
N ALA A 421 -20.61 -18.89 -73.42
CA ALA A 421 -19.82 -18.36 -74.53
C ALA A 421 -20.51 -17.20 -75.29
N GLU A 422 -21.84 -17.20 -75.43
CA GLU A 422 -22.56 -16.02 -75.94
C GLU A 422 -22.49 -14.84 -74.95
N LYS A 423 -22.62 -15.10 -73.63
CA LYS A 423 -22.46 -14.07 -72.59
C LYS A 423 -21.05 -13.48 -72.60
N ALA A 424 -20.03 -14.32 -72.70
CA ALA A 424 -18.62 -13.91 -72.79
C ALA A 424 -18.38 -13.07 -74.04
N ARG A 425 -18.85 -13.50 -75.23
CA ARG A 425 -18.77 -12.66 -76.45
C ARG A 425 -19.45 -11.30 -76.29
N ALA A 426 -20.58 -11.24 -75.58
CA ALA A 426 -21.30 -10.00 -75.29
C ALA A 426 -20.70 -9.15 -74.15
N ALA A 427 -19.65 -9.63 -73.48
CA ALA A 427 -18.76 -8.88 -72.61
C ALA A 427 -17.52 -8.41 -73.38
N VAL A 428 -16.88 -9.31 -74.13
CA VAL A 428 -15.71 -9.02 -74.99
C VAL A 428 -16.01 -7.94 -76.02
N SER A 429 -17.19 -7.96 -76.65
CA SER A 429 -17.62 -6.90 -77.59
C SER A 429 -17.83 -5.52 -76.94
N LYS A 430 -17.70 -5.41 -75.61
CA LYS A 430 -17.77 -4.17 -74.84
C LYS A 430 -16.45 -3.80 -74.17
N LEU A 431 -15.42 -4.66 -74.23
CA LEU A 431 -14.10 -4.38 -73.65
C LEU A 431 -13.50 -3.07 -74.17
N PRO A 432 -13.49 -2.75 -75.49
CA PRO A 432 -12.92 -1.48 -75.98
C PRO A 432 -13.60 -0.25 -75.35
N ALA A 433 -14.93 -0.21 -75.36
CA ALA A 433 -15.69 0.89 -74.75
C ALA A 433 -15.52 0.97 -73.22
N LEU A 434 -15.22 -0.15 -72.55
CA LEU A 434 -14.90 -0.16 -71.13
C LEU A 434 -13.48 0.37 -70.85
N VAL A 435 -12.49 -0.02 -71.66
CA VAL A 435 -11.10 0.48 -71.61
C VAL A 435 -11.06 1.97 -71.89
N GLU A 436 -11.70 2.45 -72.96
CA GLU A 436 -11.84 3.89 -73.26
C GLU A 436 -12.49 4.65 -72.08
N SER A 437 -13.60 4.12 -71.54
CA SER A 437 -14.32 4.75 -70.44
C SER A 437 -13.53 4.73 -69.12
N LEU A 438 -12.67 3.74 -68.92
CA LEU A 438 -11.75 3.66 -67.78
C LEU A 438 -10.62 4.68 -67.95
N ALA A 439 -9.88 4.64 -69.06
CA ALA A 439 -8.79 5.57 -69.37
C ALA A 439 -9.24 7.04 -69.32
N LEU A 440 -10.45 7.37 -69.80
CA LEU A 440 -11.02 8.71 -69.68
C LEU A 440 -11.30 9.14 -68.23
N LYS A 441 -11.71 8.22 -67.33
CA LYS A 441 -11.86 8.53 -65.90
C LYS A 441 -10.51 8.65 -65.21
N THR A 442 -9.55 7.78 -65.51
CA THR A 442 -8.19 7.82 -64.96
C THR A 442 -7.52 9.15 -65.32
N ARG A 443 -7.50 9.54 -66.60
CA ARG A 443 -6.94 10.83 -67.06
C ARG A 443 -7.65 12.06 -66.46
N ALA A 444 -8.93 11.94 -66.08
CA ALA A 444 -9.65 13.01 -65.39
C ALA A 444 -9.22 13.15 -63.92
N TRP A 445 -9.09 12.03 -63.21
CA TRP A 445 -8.62 11.97 -61.82
C TRP A 445 -7.16 12.42 -61.68
N GLU A 446 -6.28 11.99 -62.58
CA GLU A 446 -4.87 12.39 -62.61
C GLU A 446 -4.71 13.89 -62.85
N LYS A 447 -5.56 14.46 -63.72
CA LYS A 447 -5.62 15.91 -63.96
C LYS A 447 -6.19 16.69 -62.77
N GLU A 448 -7.03 16.08 -61.95
CA GLU A 448 -7.59 16.69 -60.74
C GLU A 448 -6.58 16.70 -59.58
N ARG A 449 -5.87 15.58 -59.36
CA ARG A 449 -4.91 15.43 -58.24
C ARG A 449 -3.45 15.75 -58.59
N GLY A 450 -3.10 15.86 -59.87
CA GLY A 450 -1.74 16.19 -60.33
C GLY A 450 -0.72 15.05 -60.18
N ILE A 451 -1.20 13.81 -59.98
CA ILE A 451 -0.40 12.60 -59.75
C ILE A 451 -0.91 11.47 -60.64
N GLU A 452 -0.02 10.53 -61.01
CA GLU A 452 -0.35 9.35 -61.82
C GLU A 452 -1.19 8.33 -61.01
N PHE A 453 -2.15 7.68 -61.66
CA PHE A 453 -2.92 6.62 -61.00
C PHE A 453 -2.11 5.33 -60.97
N ALA A 454 -1.36 5.12 -59.89
CA ALA A 454 -0.79 3.83 -59.56
C ALA A 454 -1.87 2.83 -59.10
N TYR A 455 -1.76 1.60 -59.59
CA TYR A 455 -2.48 0.39 -59.21
C TYR A 455 -1.43 -0.70 -58.92
N ASP A 456 -1.28 -1.11 -57.65
CA ASP A 456 -0.24 -2.03 -57.17
C ASP A 456 1.20 -1.62 -57.57
N GLY A 457 1.42 -0.31 -57.70
CA GLY A 457 2.71 0.29 -58.07
C GLY A 457 2.95 0.46 -59.57
N VAL A 458 2.04 -0.01 -60.43
CA VAL A 458 2.10 0.17 -61.89
C VAL A 458 1.14 1.28 -62.31
N TRP A 459 1.54 2.11 -63.28
CA TRP A 459 0.67 3.15 -63.82
C TRP A 459 -0.49 2.52 -64.61
N LEU A 460 -1.73 2.77 -64.18
CA LEU A 460 -2.92 2.12 -64.74
C LEU A 460 -3.14 2.43 -66.22
N LEU A 461 -2.70 3.57 -66.73
CA LEU A 461 -2.80 3.87 -68.16
C LEU A 461 -1.82 3.02 -68.99
N SER A 462 -0.60 2.77 -68.51
CA SER A 462 0.31 1.83 -69.17
C SER A 462 -0.27 0.42 -69.21
N MET A 463 -0.87 -0.07 -68.12
CA MET A 463 -1.52 -1.40 -68.11
C MET A 463 -2.63 -1.53 -69.17
N LEU A 464 -3.38 -0.45 -69.41
CA LEU A 464 -4.47 -0.43 -70.40
C LEU A 464 -3.95 -0.29 -71.84
N GLU A 465 -2.86 0.44 -72.03
CA GLU A 465 -2.18 0.57 -73.33
C GLU A 465 -1.47 -0.75 -73.70
N GLU A 466 -0.86 -1.45 -72.74
CA GLU A 466 -0.28 -2.79 -72.89
C GLU A 466 -1.34 -3.87 -73.22
N ASP A 467 -2.46 -3.93 -72.48
CA ASP A 467 -3.60 -4.82 -72.81
C ASP A 467 -4.15 -4.49 -74.21
N SER A 468 -4.25 -3.21 -74.59
CA SER A 468 -4.70 -2.85 -75.94
C SER A 468 -3.75 -3.31 -77.04
N ILE A 469 -2.43 -3.23 -76.83
CA ILE A 469 -1.42 -3.71 -77.79
C ILE A 469 -1.50 -5.24 -77.89
N LEU A 470 -1.52 -5.94 -76.76
CA LEU A 470 -1.59 -7.41 -76.71
C LEU A 470 -2.87 -7.95 -77.37
N ARG A 471 -3.99 -7.23 -77.22
CA ARG A 471 -5.25 -7.51 -77.95
C ARG A 471 -5.10 -7.39 -79.46
N GLU A 472 -4.47 -6.32 -79.93
CA GLU A 472 -4.27 -6.13 -81.37
C GLU A 472 -3.34 -7.19 -81.94
N GLU A 473 -2.21 -7.51 -81.27
CA GLU A 473 -1.32 -8.60 -81.67
C GLU A 473 -2.05 -9.94 -81.76
N LYS A 474 -2.90 -10.26 -80.76
CA LYS A 474 -3.77 -11.46 -80.78
C LYS A 474 -4.75 -11.47 -81.95
N GLU A 475 -5.38 -10.34 -82.30
CA GLU A 475 -6.29 -10.29 -83.46
C GLU A 475 -5.53 -10.35 -84.78
N GLN A 476 -4.41 -9.64 -84.92
CA GLN A 476 -3.53 -9.73 -86.08
C GLN A 476 -3.03 -11.17 -86.28
N GLU A 477 -2.62 -11.87 -85.21
CA GLU A 477 -2.22 -13.27 -85.30
C GLU A 477 -3.38 -14.18 -85.72
N ARG A 478 -4.58 -14.00 -85.17
CA ARG A 478 -5.78 -14.74 -85.60
C ARG A 478 -6.14 -14.43 -87.06
N LYS A 479 -5.84 -13.23 -87.56
CA LYS A 479 -5.96 -12.87 -88.97
C LYS A 479 -4.89 -13.59 -89.82
N ARG A 480 -3.61 -13.60 -89.41
CA ARG A 480 -2.54 -14.38 -90.07
C ARG A 480 -2.90 -15.86 -90.16
N GLN A 481 -3.41 -16.46 -89.09
CA GLN A 481 -3.84 -17.86 -89.07
C GLN A 481 -5.05 -18.12 -89.99
N ARG A 482 -6.01 -17.18 -90.08
CA ARG A 482 -7.12 -17.28 -91.05
C ARG A 482 -6.63 -17.18 -92.48
N GLU A 483 -5.69 -16.27 -92.77
CA GLU A 483 -5.10 -16.09 -94.09
C GLU A 483 -4.21 -17.27 -94.49
N GLN A 484 -3.43 -17.84 -93.57
CA GLN A 484 -2.67 -19.07 -93.77
C GLN A 484 -3.58 -20.28 -94.01
N LYS A 485 -4.64 -20.46 -93.21
CA LYS A 485 -5.66 -21.50 -93.44
C LYS A 485 -6.41 -21.31 -94.77
N LYS A 486 -6.66 -20.06 -95.18
CA LYS A 486 -7.23 -19.73 -96.49
C LYS A 486 -6.27 -20.09 -97.63
N LEU A 487 -4.99 -19.73 -97.52
CA LEU A 487 -3.95 -20.09 -98.50
C LEU A 487 -3.78 -21.61 -98.58
N GLN A 488 -3.72 -22.31 -97.45
CA GLN A 488 -3.65 -23.78 -97.41
C GLN A 488 -4.90 -24.41 -98.04
N GLY A 489 -6.11 -23.91 -97.72
CA GLY A 489 -7.36 -24.36 -98.31
C GLY A 489 -7.46 -24.06 -99.82
N GLN A 490 -6.92 -22.93 -100.27
CA GLN A 490 -6.82 -22.60 -101.69
C GLN A 490 -5.81 -23.51 -102.41
N LEU A 491 -4.68 -23.82 -101.79
CA LEU A 491 -3.66 -24.72 -102.35
C LEU A 491 -4.19 -26.17 -102.43
N ILE A 492 -5.00 -26.60 -101.46
CA ILE A 492 -5.78 -27.85 -101.53
C ILE A 492 -6.80 -27.79 -102.66
N ALA A 493 -7.60 -26.73 -102.77
CA ALA A 493 -8.62 -26.60 -103.81
C ALA A 493 -8.02 -26.51 -105.23
N GLU A 494 -6.87 -25.86 -105.39
CA GLU A 494 -6.10 -25.82 -106.64
C GLU A 494 -5.50 -27.19 -106.97
N GLN A 495 -5.01 -27.94 -105.97
CA GLN A 495 -4.53 -29.31 -106.14
C GLN A 495 -5.67 -30.28 -106.52
N GLU A 496 -6.85 -30.14 -105.91
CA GLU A 496 -8.07 -30.88 -106.26
C GLU A 496 -8.60 -30.51 -107.64
N ALA A 497 -8.46 -29.25 -108.07
CA ALA A 497 -8.81 -28.81 -109.42
C ALA A 497 -7.82 -29.31 -110.49
N LEU A 498 -6.51 -29.32 -110.20
CA LEU A 498 -5.48 -29.75 -111.17
C LEU A 498 -5.42 -31.27 -111.37
N PHE A 499 -5.67 -32.05 -110.33
CA PHE A 499 -5.57 -33.53 -110.37
C PHE A 499 -6.92 -34.25 -110.34
N GLY A 500 -8.02 -33.50 -110.27
CA GLY A 500 -9.35 -34.00 -109.95
C GLY A 500 -9.47 -34.46 -108.48
N SER A 501 -10.71 -34.63 -108.02
CA SER A 501 -11.03 -35.10 -106.66
C SER A 501 -10.61 -36.57 -106.46
N LYS A 502 -9.30 -36.82 -106.29
CA LYS A 502 -8.77 -38.15 -105.98
C LYS A 502 -9.20 -38.55 -104.56
N PRO A 503 -9.88 -39.70 -104.38
CA PRO A 503 -10.24 -40.18 -103.05
C PRO A 503 -8.97 -40.64 -102.31
N SER A 504 -8.45 -39.79 -101.43
CA SER A 504 -7.35 -40.14 -100.53
C SER A 504 -7.74 -41.30 -99.59
N PRO A 505 -6.76 -42.12 -99.16
CA PRO A 505 -6.94 -43.57 -99.20
C PRO A 505 -7.62 -44.17 -97.98
N SER A 506 -8.33 -45.28 -98.20
CA SER A 506 -8.88 -46.13 -97.14
C SER A 506 -7.89 -47.21 -96.69
N LYS A 507 -7.78 -47.42 -95.36
CA LYS A 507 -7.64 -48.70 -94.62
C LYS A 507 -7.01 -48.47 -93.22
N PRO A 508 -7.10 -49.44 -92.28
CA PRO A 508 -7.76 -50.76 -92.37
C PRO A 508 -8.98 -50.92 -91.45
N MET A 509 -9.85 -51.88 -91.79
CA MET A 509 -10.84 -52.42 -90.85
C MET A 509 -10.21 -53.50 -89.96
N SER A 510 -10.68 -53.60 -88.72
CA SER A 510 -10.62 -54.84 -87.93
C SER A 510 -12.00 -55.50 -87.86
N SER A 511 -12.03 -56.82 -87.69
CA SER A 511 -13.25 -57.65 -87.62
C SER A 511 -14.04 -57.43 -86.31
N LYS A 512 -15.31 -57.87 -86.12
CA LYS A 512 -15.93 -59.15 -86.55
C LYS A 512 -17.46 -59.12 -86.35
N LYS A 513 -18.20 -59.79 -87.26
CA LYS A 513 -19.57 -60.39 -87.20
C LYS A 513 -20.63 -59.87 -86.18
N GLY A 514 -21.91 -59.70 -86.52
CA GLY A 514 -22.62 -59.84 -87.82
C GLY A 514 -24.08 -60.34 -87.71
N HIS A 515 -24.64 -60.72 -88.86
CA HIS A 515 -25.92 -61.43 -89.11
C HIS A 515 -27.26 -60.65 -89.01
N ARG A 516 -28.02 -60.80 -90.11
CA ARG A 516 -29.46 -60.55 -90.29
C ARG A 516 -30.23 -61.83 -89.92
N PRO A 517 -31.56 -61.77 -89.71
CA PRO A 517 -32.43 -62.23 -90.80
C PRO A 517 -33.59 -61.26 -91.09
N SER A 518 -34.49 -61.64 -92.02
CA SER A 518 -35.60 -60.80 -92.50
C SER A 518 -36.84 -61.63 -92.86
N THR A 519 -37.92 -61.39 -92.12
CA THR A 519 -39.34 -61.71 -92.40
C THR A 519 -40.12 -60.69 -91.56
N GLY A 520 -41.19 -60.01 -92.00
CA GLY A 520 -42.26 -60.39 -92.92
C GLY A 520 -43.51 -60.75 -92.09
N GLY A 521 -44.65 -60.06 -92.15
CA GLY A 521 -44.98 -58.83 -92.89
C GLY A 521 -46.49 -58.49 -92.80
N ALA A 522 -46.93 -57.46 -93.55
CA ALA A 522 -48.33 -57.02 -93.71
C ALA A 522 -49.02 -56.43 -92.44
N SER A 523 -50.15 -55.71 -92.50
CA SER A 523 -50.99 -55.34 -93.65
C SER A 523 -51.81 -54.06 -93.41
N ASN A 524 -52.19 -53.35 -94.48
CA ASN A 524 -53.21 -52.26 -94.54
C ASN A 524 -52.91 -50.97 -93.74
N ARG A 525 -53.39 -49.77 -94.10
CA ARG A 525 -53.99 -49.14 -95.31
C ARG A 525 -53.85 -47.61 -95.09
N ARG A 526 -53.85 -46.67 -96.03
CA ARG A 526 -53.68 -46.58 -97.50
C ARG A 526 -54.19 -45.16 -97.86
N LEU A 527 -53.30 -44.21 -98.21
CA LEU A 527 -53.57 -43.02 -99.04
C LEU A 527 -54.56 -41.95 -98.49
N SER A 528 -54.62 -40.69 -98.96
CA SER A 528 -53.64 -39.80 -99.64
C SER A 528 -54.26 -38.39 -99.77
N LEU A 529 -53.43 -37.34 -99.90
CA LEU A 529 -53.80 -35.91 -100.12
C LEU A 529 -54.59 -35.28 -98.95
N GLY A 530 -54.59 -33.97 -98.70
CA GLY A 530 -53.84 -32.87 -99.31
C GLY A 530 -54.74 -31.64 -99.56
N GLY A 531 -54.53 -30.52 -98.85
CA GLY A 531 -55.25 -29.26 -99.14
C GLY A 531 -55.46 -28.29 -97.97
N ALA A 532 -55.21 -27.01 -98.29
CA ALA A 532 -55.50 -25.73 -97.63
C ALA A 532 -56.54 -25.58 -96.48
N MET A 533 -56.13 -24.77 -95.48
CA MET A 533 -56.83 -23.63 -94.82
C MET A 533 -58.38 -23.48 -94.88
N LEU A 534 -59.04 -23.25 -93.72
CA LEU A 534 -59.57 -21.95 -93.22
C LEU A 534 -60.59 -22.09 -92.04
N HIS A 535 -60.45 -21.21 -91.03
CA HIS A 535 -61.42 -20.61 -90.07
C HIS A 535 -62.59 -21.36 -89.35
N SER A 536 -62.94 -20.80 -88.16
CA SER A 536 -64.26 -20.84 -87.46
C SER A 536 -64.56 -22.08 -86.58
N ALA A 537 -65.13 -22.02 -85.36
CA ALA A 537 -65.31 -20.93 -84.37
C ALA A 537 -65.63 -21.51 -82.95
N ARG A 538 -65.81 -20.60 -81.96
CA ARG A 538 -66.32 -20.72 -80.56
C ARG A 538 -67.15 -21.98 -80.22
N THR A 539 -67.20 -22.47 -78.97
CA THR A 539 -67.46 -21.75 -77.70
C THR A 539 -67.10 -22.66 -76.50
N ASP A 540 -67.03 -22.25 -75.23
CA ASP A 540 -65.97 -21.51 -74.50
C ASP A 540 -65.77 -22.30 -73.16
N MET A 541 -65.38 -21.89 -71.94
CA MET A 541 -65.15 -20.60 -71.22
C MET A 541 -64.38 -20.90 -69.89
N ILE A 542 -64.48 -20.04 -68.86
CA ILE A 542 -63.89 -20.07 -67.50
C ILE A 542 -62.40 -19.64 -67.42
N ASN A 543 -62.07 -18.87 -66.38
CA ASN A 543 -60.97 -17.88 -66.36
C ASN A 543 -60.10 -17.96 -65.09
N SER A 544 -58.87 -17.45 -65.15
CA SER A 544 -58.36 -16.43 -64.19
C SER A 544 -56.99 -15.87 -64.60
N ALA A 545 -56.82 -14.54 -64.53
CA ALA A 545 -55.52 -13.83 -64.55
C ALA A 545 -55.69 -12.33 -64.25
N LYS A 546 -54.76 -11.71 -63.48
CA LYS A 546 -54.21 -10.34 -63.72
C LYS A 546 -53.14 -9.91 -62.66
N PRO A 547 -52.35 -8.84 -62.92
CA PRO A 547 -51.19 -8.42 -62.08
C PRO A 547 -51.34 -7.03 -61.40
N THR A 548 -50.21 -6.55 -60.85
CA THR A 548 -49.82 -5.21 -60.31
C THR A 548 -50.12 -3.99 -61.22
N PRO A 549 -50.01 -2.68 -60.80
CA PRO A 549 -49.18 -2.10 -59.70
C PRO A 549 -49.77 -0.90 -58.87
N LYS A 550 -48.87 -0.19 -58.15
CA LYS A 550 -48.93 1.05 -57.30
C LYS A 550 -49.55 2.30 -58.03
N PRO A 551 -49.87 3.48 -57.39
CA PRO A 551 -49.20 4.10 -56.20
C PRO A 551 -49.93 5.10 -55.22
N SER A 552 -49.22 5.42 -54.12
CA SER A 552 -49.02 6.75 -53.45
C SER A 552 -50.04 7.48 -52.53
N ARG A 553 -49.47 7.92 -51.37
CA ARG A 553 -49.52 9.25 -50.68
C ARG A 553 -50.58 9.61 -49.61
N LYS A 554 -50.02 10.10 -48.47
CA LYS A 554 -50.60 10.91 -47.35
C LYS A 554 -51.67 10.22 -46.45
N GLY A 555 -51.76 10.54 -45.16
CA GLY A 555 -50.86 11.37 -44.33
C GLY A 555 -51.34 11.61 -42.88
N ASP A 556 -50.44 12.22 -42.10
CA ASP A 556 -50.64 12.95 -40.83
C ASP A 556 -50.98 12.17 -39.53
N CYS A 557 -50.64 12.80 -38.39
CA CYS A 557 -50.58 12.22 -37.04
C CYS A 557 -51.80 12.60 -36.18
N PHE A 558 -51.99 11.97 -35.01
CA PHE A 558 -52.20 12.67 -33.71
C PHE A 558 -52.11 11.69 -32.50
N LEU A 559 -51.61 12.20 -31.37
CA LEU A 559 -51.70 11.65 -29.98
C LEU A 559 -52.88 12.37 -29.26
N PRO A 560 -53.18 12.23 -27.93
CA PRO A 560 -52.62 11.45 -26.79
C PRO A 560 -53.78 10.66 -26.06
N PRO A 561 -53.89 10.45 -24.72
CA PRO A 561 -53.00 10.63 -23.55
C PRO A 561 -52.95 9.48 -22.51
N HIS A 562 -52.31 9.80 -21.36
CA HIS A 562 -52.26 9.17 -20.02
C HIS A 562 -53.63 8.68 -19.45
N ASP A 563 -53.73 7.82 -18.42
CA ASP A 563 -53.26 8.07 -17.02
C ASP A 563 -53.07 6.84 -16.07
N ASP A 564 -52.60 7.15 -14.85
CA ASP A 564 -52.25 6.36 -13.63
C ASP A 564 -53.04 5.09 -13.20
N GLY A 565 -52.46 4.27 -12.30
CA GLY A 565 -53.26 3.50 -11.31
C GLY A 565 -52.68 2.27 -10.55
N PHE A 566 -52.00 2.48 -9.42
CA PHE A 566 -51.96 1.65 -8.18
C PHE A 566 -51.91 0.09 -8.15
N ALA A 567 -50.81 -0.41 -7.53
CA ALA A 567 -50.71 -1.42 -6.44
C ALA A 567 -51.56 -2.72 -6.37
N ALA A 568 -50.87 -3.86 -6.19
CA ALA A 568 -51.21 -4.90 -5.19
C ALA A 568 -50.01 -5.84 -4.92
N ALA A 569 -49.97 -6.49 -3.75
CA ALA A 569 -49.04 -7.59 -3.42
C ALA A 569 -49.80 -8.92 -3.27
N LEU A 570 -49.11 -10.06 -3.32
CA LEU A 570 -49.52 -11.31 -2.63
C LEU A 570 -48.41 -12.39 -2.64
N SER A 571 -48.36 -13.23 -1.61
CA SER A 571 -47.56 -14.47 -1.53
C SER A 571 -48.47 -15.70 -1.68
N PRO A 572 -47.92 -16.90 -1.99
CA PRO A 572 -47.68 -17.91 -0.93
C PRO A 572 -46.40 -18.75 -1.17
N GLY A 573 -45.95 -19.70 -0.31
CA GLY A 573 -46.40 -20.14 1.02
C GLY A 573 -45.71 -21.44 1.51
N ARG A 574 -45.73 -21.68 2.84
CA ARG A 574 -45.29 -22.88 3.63
C ARG A 574 -45.70 -24.25 3.01
N ARG A 575 -45.15 -25.46 3.29
CA ARG A 575 -44.27 -26.11 4.34
C ARG A 575 -43.72 -27.45 3.74
N GLY A 576 -42.82 -28.29 4.29
CA GLY A 576 -42.03 -28.33 5.55
C GLY A 576 -42.40 -29.51 6.50
N LEU A 577 -41.50 -30.51 6.68
CA LEU A 577 -41.63 -31.70 7.59
C LEU A 577 -40.27 -32.34 7.99
N ASP A 578 -40.26 -33.17 9.04
CA ASP A 578 -39.10 -33.66 9.83
C ASP A 578 -38.57 -35.08 9.48
N ILE A 579 -37.42 -35.47 10.07
CA ILE A 579 -37.13 -36.84 10.59
C ILE A 579 -35.89 -36.86 11.54
N ALA A 580 -35.84 -37.83 12.47
CA ALA A 580 -34.77 -38.07 13.46
C ALA A 580 -33.55 -38.85 12.86
N GLY A 581 -32.41 -39.09 13.53
CA GLY A 581 -31.90 -38.71 14.87
C GLY A 581 -31.08 -39.84 15.54
N LEU A 582 -30.27 -39.48 16.55
CA LEU A 582 -29.46 -40.35 17.45
C LEU A 582 -28.12 -40.96 16.92
N PRO A 583 -27.16 -41.35 17.81
CA PRO A 583 -25.71 -41.23 17.57
C PRO A 583 -24.92 -42.54 17.77
N LEU A 584 -23.57 -42.50 17.93
CA LEU A 584 -22.78 -43.35 18.87
C LEU A 584 -21.25 -43.03 18.93
N LYS A 585 -20.70 -42.89 20.16
CA LYS A 585 -19.30 -43.19 20.62
C LYS A 585 -18.08 -42.46 19.98
N LYS A 586 -16.87 -42.45 20.60
CA LYS A 586 -16.38 -42.25 22.01
C LYS A 586 -14.83 -42.35 22.02
N HIS A 587 -14.19 -41.95 23.14
CA HIS A 587 -12.77 -42.16 23.54
C HIS A 587 -11.70 -41.22 22.91
N SER A 588 -10.54 -40.96 23.53
CA SER A 588 -10.15 -40.94 24.98
C SER A 588 -8.71 -40.45 25.20
N SER A 589 -8.51 -39.32 25.91
CA SER A 589 -7.34 -38.94 26.75
C SER A 589 -7.56 -37.49 27.21
N VAL A 590 -7.39 -37.03 28.46
CA VAL A 590 -6.62 -37.49 29.64
C VAL A 590 -5.10 -37.30 29.53
N LEU A 591 -4.63 -36.14 29.97
CA LEU A 591 -3.62 -36.04 31.03
C LEU A 591 -3.70 -34.68 31.73
N GLN A 592 -3.23 -34.59 32.98
CA GLN A 592 -3.37 -33.42 33.85
C GLN A 592 -2.15 -33.32 34.79
N MET A 593 -1.85 -32.09 35.24
CA MET A 593 -1.09 -31.72 36.46
C MET A 593 0.45 -31.77 36.51
N LEU A 594 0.99 -30.69 37.13
CA LEU A 594 2.24 -30.56 37.92
C LEU A 594 3.59 -30.69 37.16
N ALA A 595 4.61 -29.85 37.37
CA ALA A 595 4.95 -29.07 38.57
C ALA A 595 5.94 -27.91 38.30
N LYS A 596 5.62 -26.71 38.79
CA LYS A 596 6.51 -25.85 39.61
C LYS A 596 5.71 -24.69 40.20
#